data_AF-A0AAJ1QT71-F1
#
_entry.id   AF-A0AAJ1QT71-F1
#
_cell.length_a   1.000
_cell.length_b   1.000
_cell.length_c   1.000
_cell.angle_alpha   90.00
_cell.angle_beta   90.00
_cell.angle_gamma   90.00
#
_symmetry.space_group_name_H-M   'P 1'
#
loop_
_entity.id
_entity.type
_entity.pdbx_description
1 polymer ?
#
loop_
_entity_poly.entity_id
_entity_poly.type
_entity_poly.pdbx_seq_one_letter_code
_entity_poly.pdbx_strand_id
1 'polypeptide(L)'
;MKKNSLIILIACISITFLLNVAMPEFAGKMKHNISSMNILYSYSVTKTFSEQTHDTIEMASVPSGKTETRDADFRSDVKLEGTPLNIKSVVKEHLNKPRVYKTKEKLTGPEKGFSYRTYHLTKNYDKGRYTVIRTNKITGKEKVYAGTYYEPSTQDPFVKWSRDEK
;
A
#
# COMPACT_ATOMS: atom_id res chain seq x y z
N MET A 1 -7.65 10.80 45.18
CA MET A 1 -7.63 10.87 43.70
C MET A 1 -7.71 9.49 43.01
N LYS A 2 -8.48 8.50 43.51
CA LYS A 2 -8.51 7.12 42.93
C LYS A 2 -9.87 6.70 42.31
N LYS A 3 -10.98 7.31 42.73
CA LYS A 3 -12.33 6.86 42.35
C LYS A 3 -12.73 7.24 40.92
N ASN A 4 -12.43 8.49 40.51
CA ASN A 4 -12.82 8.98 39.18
C ASN A 4 -12.01 8.33 38.04
N SER A 5 -10.74 8.02 38.28
CA SER A 5 -9.88 7.33 37.29
C SER A 5 -10.32 5.88 37.06
N LEU A 6 -10.77 5.19 38.12
CA LEU A 6 -11.30 3.83 38.02
C LEU A 6 -12.63 3.78 37.26
N ILE A 7 -13.53 4.76 37.50
CA ILE A 7 -14.82 4.86 36.80
C ILE A 7 -14.62 5.12 35.30
N ILE A 8 -13.69 6.00 34.93
CA ILE A 8 -13.36 6.26 33.52
C ILE A 8 -12.77 5.01 32.86
N LEU A 9 -11.88 4.29 33.56
CA LEU A 9 -11.29 3.05 33.05
C LEU A 9 -12.36 1.98 32.80
N ILE A 10 -13.29 1.78 33.74
CA ILE A 10 -14.41 0.85 33.60
C ILE A 10 -15.31 1.26 32.43
N ALA A 11 -15.64 2.55 32.30
CA ALA A 11 -16.44 3.04 31.18
C ALA A 11 -15.76 2.79 29.83
N CYS A 12 -14.46 3.01 29.70
CA CYS A 12 -13.72 2.73 28.48
C CYS A 12 -13.70 1.23 28.14
N ILE A 13 -13.54 0.35 29.12
CA ILE A 13 -13.55 -1.11 28.90
C ILE A 13 -14.94 -1.57 28.44
N SER A 14 -16.01 -1.09 29.08
CA SER A 14 -17.39 -1.43 28.73
C SER A 14 -17.76 -0.98 27.31
N ILE A 15 -17.36 0.24 26.92
CA ILE A 15 -17.57 0.76 25.55
C ILE A 15 -16.80 -0.08 24.53
N THR A 16 -15.56 -0.46 24.85
CA THR A 16 -14.74 -1.30 23.97
C THR A 16 -15.33 -2.70 23.81
N PHE A 17 -15.93 -3.25 24.87
CA PHE A 17 -16.62 -4.54 24.82
C PHE A 17 -17.90 -4.47 23.96
N LEU A 18 -18.73 -3.44 24.17
CA LEU A 18 -19.94 -3.18 23.38
C LEU A 18 -19.62 -3.01 21.89
N LEU A 19 -18.56 -2.28 21.54
CA LEU A 19 -18.13 -2.09 20.15
C LEU A 19 -17.65 -3.40 19.50
N ASN A 20 -16.96 -4.27 20.24
CA ASN A 20 -16.52 -5.58 19.72
C ASN A 20 -17.70 -6.54 19.47
N VAL A 21 -18.79 -6.43 20.23
CA VAL A 21 -19.99 -7.29 20.07
C VAL A 21 -20.95 -6.75 19.01
N ALA A 22 -21.22 -5.44 19.03
CA ALA A 22 -22.24 -4.83 18.17
C ALA A 22 -21.73 -4.51 16.75
N MET A 23 -20.45 -4.17 16.61
CA MET A 23 -19.86 -3.76 15.33
C MET A 23 -18.46 -4.38 15.17
N PRO A 24 -18.35 -5.71 15.06
CA PRO A 24 -17.07 -6.42 15.02
C PRO A 24 -16.16 -5.94 13.87
N GLU A 25 -16.75 -5.56 12.72
CA GLU A 25 -16.00 -4.96 11.61
C GLU A 25 -15.45 -3.56 11.92
N PHE A 26 -16.17 -2.75 12.69
CA PHE A 26 -15.74 -1.40 13.08
C PHE A 26 -14.69 -1.44 14.18
N ALA A 27 -14.83 -2.35 15.15
CA ALA A 27 -13.82 -2.63 16.17
C ALA A 27 -12.54 -3.20 15.56
N GLY A 28 -12.66 -4.10 14.58
CA GLY A 28 -11.54 -4.61 13.78
C GLY A 28 -10.83 -3.50 13.00
N LYS A 29 -11.58 -2.56 12.41
CA LYS A 29 -11.03 -1.38 11.72
C LYS A 29 -10.34 -0.41 12.69
N MET A 30 -10.85 -0.21 13.91
CA MET A 30 -10.21 0.64 14.93
C MET A 30 -8.90 0.07 15.50
N LYS A 31 -8.79 -1.26 15.59
CA LYS A 31 -7.63 -1.97 16.17
C LYS A 31 -6.30 -1.68 15.44
N HIS A 32 -6.38 -1.22 14.19
CA HIS A 32 -5.24 -0.88 13.34
C HIS A 32 -5.23 0.59 12.88
N ASN A 33 -6.18 1.40 13.38
CA ASN A 33 -6.33 2.78 12.93
C ASN A 33 -5.35 3.70 13.68
N ILE A 34 -4.63 4.53 12.94
CA ILE A 34 -3.54 5.38 13.47
C ILE A 34 -4.06 6.38 14.51
N SER A 35 -5.33 6.75 14.40
CA SER A 35 -6.05 7.59 15.36
C SER A 35 -6.01 7.04 16.80
N SER A 36 -6.18 5.73 17.00
CA SER A 36 -6.12 5.13 18.36
C SER A 36 -4.67 5.04 18.88
N MET A 37 -3.72 4.86 17.98
CA MET A 37 -2.29 4.81 18.29
C MET A 37 -1.70 6.18 18.66
N ASN A 38 -2.26 7.24 18.10
CA ASN A 38 -1.85 8.63 18.34
C ASN A 38 -2.30 9.19 19.69
N ILE A 39 -3.14 8.46 20.44
CA ILE A 39 -3.58 8.88 21.78
C ILE A 39 -2.38 8.87 22.74
N LEU A 40 -1.63 7.77 22.79
CA LEU A 40 -0.53 7.58 23.73
C LEU A 40 0.85 7.90 23.14
N TYR A 41 0.97 7.85 21.81
CA TYR A 41 2.24 8.00 21.12
C TYR A 41 2.20 9.13 20.09
N SER A 42 3.33 9.80 19.90
CA SER A 42 3.61 10.57 18.69
C SER A 42 4.57 9.79 17.79
N TYR A 43 4.50 10.05 16.49
CA TYR A 43 5.34 9.40 15.49
C TYR A 43 6.00 10.47 14.64
N SER A 44 7.31 10.33 14.43
CA SER A 44 8.05 11.05 13.40
C SER A 44 8.52 10.02 12.38
N VAL A 45 8.20 10.25 11.10
CA VAL A 45 8.54 9.35 10.00
C VAL A 45 9.47 10.07 9.04
N THR A 46 10.64 9.49 8.81
CA THR A 46 11.55 9.91 7.75
C THR A 46 11.68 8.80 6.73
N LYS A 47 11.81 9.18 5.45
CA LYS A 47 12.05 8.24 4.36
C LYS A 47 13.18 8.74 3.47
N THR A 48 13.89 7.81 2.86
CA THR A 48 14.99 8.08 1.94
C THR A 48 14.85 7.15 0.75
N PHE A 49 14.76 7.74 -0.44
CA PHE A 49 14.77 7.00 -1.70
C PHE A 49 16.10 6.29 -1.90
N SER A 50 16.08 5.12 -2.54
CA SER A 50 17.29 4.36 -2.86
C SER A 50 17.36 4.05 -4.34
N GLU A 51 16.31 3.46 -4.91
CA GLU A 51 16.29 3.03 -6.30
C GLU A 51 14.86 2.91 -6.82
N GLN A 52 14.70 2.93 -8.14
CA GLN A 52 13.45 2.54 -8.78
C GLN A 52 13.49 1.03 -9.07
N THR A 53 12.40 0.34 -8.76
CA THR A 53 12.20 -1.08 -9.06
C THR A 53 10.94 -1.26 -9.88
N HIS A 54 10.78 -2.40 -10.54
CA HIS A 54 9.65 -2.61 -11.43
C HIS A 54 9.11 -4.05 -11.39
N ASP A 55 7.79 -4.18 -11.51
CA ASP A 55 7.10 -5.45 -11.71
C ASP A 55 6.42 -5.43 -13.09
N THR A 56 6.87 -6.26 -14.02
CA THR A 56 6.24 -6.38 -15.34
C THR A 56 5.26 -7.55 -15.38
N ILE A 57 4.07 -7.30 -15.90
CA ILE A 57 3.06 -8.31 -16.15
C ILE A 57 2.70 -8.35 -17.63
N GLU A 58 2.45 -9.54 -18.15
CA GLU A 58 1.83 -9.70 -19.45
C GLU A 58 0.34 -9.33 -19.34
N MET A 59 -0.10 -8.44 -20.23
CA MET A 59 -1.50 -8.09 -20.37
C MET A 59 -2.18 -9.04 -21.35
N ALA A 60 -1.67 -9.19 -22.57
CA ALA A 60 -2.30 -10.03 -23.59
C ALA A 60 -1.29 -10.44 -24.66
N SER A 61 -1.56 -11.52 -25.37
CA SER A 61 -0.83 -11.88 -26.59
C SER A 61 -1.81 -12.05 -27.74
N VAL A 62 -1.70 -11.17 -28.74
CA VAL A 62 -2.67 -11.12 -29.86
C VAL A 62 -2.04 -11.72 -31.13
N PRO A 63 -2.64 -12.76 -31.73
CA PRO A 63 -2.11 -13.39 -32.94
C PRO A 63 -2.10 -12.46 -34.16
N SER A 64 -1.21 -12.71 -35.12
CA SER A 64 -1.12 -11.97 -36.37
C SER A 64 -2.46 -11.86 -37.11
N GLY A 65 -2.76 -10.65 -37.59
CA GLY A 65 -4.03 -10.36 -38.28
C GLY A 65 -5.28 -10.42 -37.40
N LYS A 66 -5.14 -10.64 -36.08
CA LYS A 66 -6.25 -10.61 -35.12
C LYS A 66 -6.31 -9.29 -34.38
N THR A 67 -7.44 -9.08 -33.73
CA THR A 67 -7.68 -7.93 -32.88
C THR A 67 -8.54 -8.38 -31.72
N GLU A 68 -8.18 -7.91 -30.53
CA GLU A 68 -8.90 -8.21 -29.29
C GLU A 68 -9.23 -6.90 -28.58
N THR A 69 -10.38 -6.85 -27.90
CA THR A 69 -10.69 -5.76 -26.97
C THR A 69 -10.43 -6.27 -25.57
N ARG A 70 -9.59 -5.56 -24.81
CA ARG A 70 -9.27 -5.94 -23.43
C ARG A 70 -9.70 -4.86 -22.47
N ASP A 71 -10.44 -5.28 -21.44
CA ASP A 71 -10.78 -4.48 -20.27
C ASP A 71 -10.01 -5.04 -19.07
N ALA A 72 -9.22 -4.20 -18.41
CA ALA A 72 -8.40 -4.63 -17.29
C ALA A 72 -8.23 -3.52 -16.25
N ASP A 73 -8.21 -3.93 -14.99
CA ASP A 73 -7.96 -3.09 -13.83
C ASP A 73 -6.70 -3.58 -13.12
N PHE A 74 -5.68 -2.73 -13.09
CA PHE A 74 -4.40 -3.01 -12.45
C PHE A 74 -4.17 -2.08 -11.29
N ARG A 75 -3.84 -2.67 -10.14
CA ARG A 75 -3.51 -1.92 -8.93
C ARG A 75 -2.03 -2.04 -8.60
N SER A 76 -1.44 -0.93 -8.18
CA SER A 76 -0.10 -0.83 -7.62
C SER A 76 -0.23 -0.38 -6.17
N ASP A 77 0.04 -1.29 -5.23
CA ASP A 77 -0.06 -1.05 -3.79
C ASP A 77 1.32 -0.84 -3.15
N VAL A 78 1.31 -0.13 -2.02
CA VAL A 78 2.49 0.01 -1.16
C VAL A 78 2.87 -1.35 -0.55
N LYS A 79 4.15 -1.72 -0.67
CA LYS A 79 4.73 -2.89 -0.01
C LYS A 79 5.69 -2.44 1.09
N LEU A 80 5.72 -3.19 2.18
CA LEU A 80 6.54 -2.92 3.36
C LEU A 80 7.22 -4.22 3.79
N GLU A 81 8.54 -4.18 3.98
CA GLU A 81 9.34 -5.32 4.40
C GLU A 81 9.82 -5.14 5.84
N GLY A 82 9.65 -6.17 6.66
CA GLY A 82 10.13 -6.17 8.05
C GLY A 82 9.43 -5.16 8.97
N THR A 83 8.35 -4.51 8.53
CA THR A 83 7.64 -3.50 9.32
C THR A 83 6.74 -4.14 10.38
N PRO A 84 6.94 -3.85 11.67
CA PRO A 84 6.04 -4.32 12.74
C PRO A 84 4.60 -3.83 12.55
N LEU A 85 3.63 -4.69 12.89
CA LEU A 85 2.20 -4.38 12.74
C LEU A 85 1.79 -3.09 13.46
N ASN A 86 2.41 -2.80 14.60
CA ASN A 86 2.13 -1.62 15.43
C ASN A 86 2.72 -0.31 14.88
N ILE A 87 3.37 -0.30 13.72
CA ILE A 87 3.74 0.95 13.03
C ILE A 87 3.40 0.90 11.53
N LYS A 88 2.91 -0.24 11.04
CA LYS A 88 2.65 -0.49 9.62
C LYS A 88 1.69 0.54 9.02
N SER A 89 0.63 0.87 9.74
CA SER A 89 -0.35 1.87 9.31
C SER A 89 0.29 3.26 9.26
N VAL A 90 1.00 3.67 10.31
CA VAL A 90 1.72 4.97 10.38
C VAL A 90 2.65 5.14 9.18
N VAL A 91 3.46 4.13 8.87
CA VAL A 91 4.36 4.19 7.70
C VAL A 91 3.56 4.34 6.40
N LYS A 92 2.51 3.53 6.19
CA LYS A 92 1.68 3.58 4.98
C LYS A 92 1.02 4.95 4.74
N GLU A 93 0.70 5.70 5.78
CA GLU A 93 0.14 7.04 5.61
C GLU A 93 1.11 8.03 4.97
N HIS A 94 2.41 7.87 5.22
CA HIS A 94 3.50 8.73 4.76
C HIS A 94 4.07 8.31 3.39
N LEU A 95 3.55 7.24 2.80
CA LEU A 95 3.93 6.75 1.48
C LEU A 95 2.90 7.15 0.43
N ASN A 96 3.32 7.10 -0.84
CA ASN A 96 2.43 7.37 -1.97
C ASN A 96 1.21 6.46 -1.91
N LYS A 97 0.03 7.02 -2.20
CA LYS A 97 -1.20 6.25 -2.19
C LYS A 97 -1.18 5.20 -3.31
N PRO A 98 -1.85 4.05 -3.11
CA PRO A 98 -2.03 3.07 -4.16
C PRO A 98 -2.53 3.72 -5.45
N ARG A 99 -1.98 3.29 -6.58
CA ARG A 99 -2.37 3.76 -7.91
C ARG A 99 -3.16 2.68 -8.62
N VAL A 100 -4.18 3.11 -9.35
CA VAL A 100 -5.05 2.24 -10.13
C VAL A 100 -4.90 2.63 -11.60
N TYR A 101 -4.69 1.65 -12.46
CA TYR A 101 -4.65 1.80 -13.90
C TYR A 101 -5.77 0.97 -14.50
N LYS A 102 -6.73 1.66 -15.11
CA LYS A 102 -7.85 1.03 -15.82
C LYS A 102 -7.65 1.26 -17.30
N THR A 103 -7.84 0.21 -18.07
CA THR A 103 -7.74 0.30 -19.54
C THR A 103 -8.86 -0.49 -20.17
N LYS A 104 -9.41 0.08 -21.24
CA LYS A 104 -10.28 -0.59 -22.20
C LYS A 104 -9.75 -0.29 -23.59
N GLU A 105 -8.91 -1.18 -24.11
CA GLU A 105 -8.14 -0.92 -25.33
C GLU A 105 -8.37 -2.01 -26.37
N LYS A 106 -8.36 -1.59 -27.64
CA LYS A 106 -8.35 -2.48 -28.80
C LYS A 106 -6.89 -2.80 -29.13
N LEU A 107 -6.48 -4.04 -28.90
CA LEU A 107 -5.13 -4.55 -29.10
C LEU A 107 -5.08 -5.31 -30.43
N THR A 108 -4.07 -5.03 -31.25
CA THR A 108 -3.94 -5.61 -32.59
C THR A 108 -2.71 -6.49 -32.67
N GLY A 109 -2.87 -7.65 -33.30
CA GLY A 109 -1.75 -8.51 -33.64
C GLY A 109 -0.73 -7.82 -34.56
N PRO A 110 0.46 -8.40 -34.71
CA PRO A 110 1.52 -7.83 -35.51
C PRO A 110 1.21 -7.95 -37.01
N GLU A 111 2.04 -7.30 -37.80
CA GLU A 111 2.02 -7.45 -39.26
C GLU A 111 2.41 -8.87 -39.70
N LYS A 112 2.24 -9.17 -40.99
CA LYS A 112 2.68 -10.46 -41.56
C LYS A 112 4.19 -10.63 -41.37
N GLY A 113 4.60 -11.82 -40.92
CA GLY A 113 6.01 -12.14 -40.65
C GLY A 113 6.34 -12.35 -39.16
N PHE A 114 5.38 -12.06 -38.28
CA PHE A 114 5.40 -12.38 -36.85
C PHE A 114 4.17 -13.21 -36.49
N SER A 115 4.25 -14.02 -35.44
CA SER A 115 3.14 -14.87 -34.99
C SER A 115 2.23 -14.15 -34.01
N TYR A 116 2.78 -13.40 -33.04
CA TYR A 116 2.01 -12.75 -31.98
C TYR A 116 2.60 -11.39 -31.60
N ARG A 117 1.76 -10.52 -31.02
CA ARG A 117 2.18 -9.28 -30.33
C ARG A 117 1.79 -9.42 -28.87
N THR A 118 2.80 -9.50 -28.02
CA THR A 118 2.64 -9.57 -26.57
C THR A 118 2.66 -8.17 -25.99
N TYR A 119 1.63 -7.81 -25.24
CA TYR A 119 1.46 -6.53 -24.58
C TYR A 119 1.79 -6.69 -23.09
N HIS A 120 2.57 -5.76 -22.55
CA HIS A 120 3.02 -5.77 -21.16
C HIS A 120 2.68 -4.47 -20.45
N LEU A 121 2.50 -4.56 -19.13
CA LEU A 121 2.40 -3.44 -18.22
C LEU A 121 3.51 -3.56 -17.17
N THR A 122 4.41 -2.59 -17.14
CA THR A 122 5.39 -2.44 -16.09
C THR A 122 4.84 -1.52 -15.01
N LYS A 123 4.81 -1.98 -13.76
CA LYS A 123 4.48 -1.19 -12.57
C LYS A 123 5.77 -0.70 -11.93
N ASN A 124 5.99 0.61 -11.90
CA ASN A 124 7.19 1.18 -11.29
C ASN A 124 6.96 1.51 -9.82
N TYR A 125 7.95 1.19 -9.02
CA TYR A 125 7.98 1.40 -7.58
C TYR A 125 9.23 2.18 -7.17
N ASP A 126 9.03 3.23 -6.39
CA ASP A 126 10.11 3.90 -5.69
C ASP A 126 10.42 3.09 -4.43
N LYS A 127 11.62 2.51 -4.38
CA LYS A 127 12.11 1.73 -3.24
C LYS A 127 12.99 2.62 -2.37
N GLY A 128 12.86 2.45 -1.07
CA GLY A 128 13.70 3.18 -0.13
C GLY A 128 13.69 2.63 1.29
N ARG A 129 14.32 3.38 2.17
CA ARG A 129 14.40 3.10 3.61
C ARG A 129 13.50 4.07 4.36
N TYR A 130 12.81 3.60 5.38
CA TYR A 130 12.11 4.46 6.32
C TYR A 130 12.68 4.30 7.72
N THR A 131 12.55 5.37 8.52
CA THR A 131 12.74 5.35 9.97
C THR A 131 11.51 5.94 10.63
N VAL A 132 11.02 5.29 11.69
CA VAL A 132 9.94 5.79 12.55
C VAL A 132 10.48 5.96 13.96
N ILE A 133 10.41 7.16 14.49
CA ILE A 133 10.62 7.45 15.91
C ILE A 133 9.25 7.51 16.56
N ARG A 134 8.98 6.58 17.47
CA ARG A 134 7.76 6.56 18.27
C ARG A 134 8.07 7.07 19.68
N THR A 135 7.45 8.17 20.07
CA THR A 135 7.65 8.79 21.39
C THR A 135 6.41 8.60 22.25
N ASN A 136 6.57 8.05 23.46
CA ASN A 136 5.48 7.96 24.42
C ASN A 136 5.21 9.34 25.01
N LYS A 137 3.99 9.86 24.82
CA LYS A 137 3.64 11.23 25.20
C LYS A 137 3.64 11.49 26.72
N ILE A 138 3.56 10.44 27.53
CA ILE A 138 3.53 10.54 29.01
C ILE A 138 4.95 10.45 29.58
N THR A 139 5.75 9.53 29.07
CA THR A 139 7.07 9.20 29.64
C THR A 139 8.24 9.81 28.87
N GLY A 140 7.99 10.36 27.67
CA GLY A 140 9.04 10.85 26.77
C GLY A 140 9.92 9.77 26.15
N LYS A 141 9.72 8.49 26.52
CA LYS A 141 10.56 7.39 26.01
C LYS A 141 10.34 7.17 24.52
N GLU A 142 11.45 7.03 23.81
CA GLU A 142 11.45 6.80 22.36
C GLU A 142 11.74 5.34 22.01
N LYS A 143 11.18 4.91 20.88
CA LYS A 143 11.53 3.66 20.23
C LYS A 143 11.66 3.89 18.74
N VAL A 144 12.80 3.48 18.19
CA VAL A 144 13.11 3.62 16.77
C VAL A 144 12.78 2.32 16.04
N TYR A 145 12.19 2.46 14.87
CA TYR A 145 11.94 1.40 13.92
C TYR A 145 12.52 1.78 12.57
N ALA A 146 13.12 0.84 11.86
CA ALA A 146 13.58 1.05 10.50
C ALA A 146 13.16 -0.11 9.62
N GLY A 147 13.01 0.13 8.33
CA GLY A 147 12.68 -0.91 7.37
C GLY A 147 12.75 -0.41 5.93
N THR A 148 12.27 -1.25 5.03
CA THR A 148 12.28 -0.99 3.59
C THR A 148 10.84 -0.80 3.12
N TYR A 149 10.63 0.17 2.25
CA TYR A 149 9.35 0.43 1.61
C TYR A 149 9.47 0.35 0.09
N TYR A 150 8.33 0.05 -0.54
CA TYR A 150 8.10 0.19 -1.97
C TYR A 150 6.79 0.94 -2.11
N GLU A 151 6.81 2.09 -2.77
CA GLU A 151 5.63 2.88 -3.04
C GLU A 151 5.47 3.07 -4.56
N PRO A 152 4.23 3.17 -5.08
CA PRO A 152 4.06 3.44 -6.51
C PRO A 152 4.82 4.71 -6.91
N SER A 153 5.56 4.65 -8.03
CA SER A 153 6.37 5.78 -8.46
C SER A 153 5.50 7.01 -8.74
N THR A 154 6.00 8.19 -8.39
CA THR A 154 5.25 9.45 -8.62
C THR A 154 5.30 9.90 -10.07
N GLN A 155 6.38 9.60 -10.79
CA GLN A 155 6.62 10.09 -12.15
C GLN A 155 5.93 9.23 -13.19
N ASP A 156 6.15 7.91 -13.16
CA ASP A 156 5.68 6.97 -14.17
C ASP A 156 5.20 5.65 -13.53
N PRO A 157 4.13 5.65 -12.72
CA PRO A 157 3.71 4.47 -11.96
C PRO A 157 3.37 3.26 -12.84
N PHE A 158 3.05 3.48 -14.11
CA PHE A 158 2.71 2.45 -15.09
C PHE A 158 3.31 2.80 -16.45
N VAL A 159 4.01 1.84 -17.06
CA VAL A 159 4.55 1.94 -18.42
C VAL A 159 4.01 0.78 -19.24
N LYS A 160 3.35 1.10 -20.36
CA LYS A 160 2.89 0.11 -21.33
C LYS A 160 3.89 -0.05 -22.46
N TRP A 161 4.06 -1.28 -22.90
CA TRP A 161 4.85 -1.58 -24.09
C TRP A 161 4.41 -2.91 -24.70
N SER A 162 4.81 -3.18 -25.93
CA SER A 162 4.53 -4.43 -26.61
C SER A 162 5.74 -4.94 -27.37
N ARG A 163 5.78 -6.23 -27.67
CA ARG A 163 6.81 -6.86 -28.49
C ARG A 163 6.17 -7.81 -29.49
N ASP A 164 6.67 -7.77 -30.72
CA ASP A 164 6.29 -8.69 -31.78
C ASP A 164 7.21 -9.91 -31.71
N GLU A 165 6.62 -11.10 -31.71
CA GLU A 165 7.29 -12.39 -31.56
C GLU A 165 7.10 -13.22 -32.83
N LYS A 166 8.16 -13.92 -33.25
CA LYS A 166 8.15 -14.76 -34.45
C LYS A 166 7.53 -16.12 -34.19
#